data_AF-A0A1A9RY68-F1
#
_entry.id   AF-A0A1A9RY68-F1
#
_cell.length_a   1.000
_cell.length_b   1.000
_cell.length_c   1.000
_cell.angle_alpha   90.00
_cell.angle_beta   90.00
_cell.angle_gamma   90.00
#
_symmetry.space_group_name_H-M   'P 1'
#
loop_
_entity.id
_entity.type
_entity.pdbx_description
1 polymer ?
#
loop_
_entity_poly.entity_id
_entity_poly.type
_entity_poly.pdbx_seq_one_letter_code
_entity_poly.pdbx_strand_id
1 'polypeptide(L)'
;MDWLWHTRIAPADADPRPLLQVVAGIVYNDRGEVLLSSRPEGKAYAGYWEFAGGKVEAGESELAALRREFAEELGIQIHSAVPWLAKTHSYEHAHVRLRFFRVPADGWRGELQSREGQQWRWQQPGRYDVSPMLPANAALLAALALPTQFSGSLNEGLHAADGFCVLPLHAANPPPGSRLLADLADLAADTPGDVRRWPLVHSADDIAAAAAAQAEAAVWPADNATAAEQACAALAEGVPLVLVLLPANATLTAHYAERWLAAGAHAVVQGR
;
A
#
# COMPACT_ATOMS: atom_id res chain seq x y z
N MET A 1 9.47 -22.14 -28.82
CA MET A 1 8.63 -22.76 -27.78
C MET A 1 7.72 -21.66 -27.29
N ASP A 2 6.55 -21.58 -27.94
CA ASP A 2 5.52 -20.61 -27.68
C ASP A 2 4.92 -20.85 -26.29
N TRP A 3 4.98 -19.84 -25.43
CA TRP A 3 4.27 -19.85 -24.15
C TRP A 3 3.48 -18.56 -24.02
N LEU A 4 2.42 -18.47 -24.82
CA LEU A 4 1.33 -17.52 -24.65
C LEU A 4 0.48 -17.97 -23.44
N TRP A 5 0.58 -17.15 -22.41
CA TRP A 5 -0.17 -17.07 -21.16
C TRP A 5 -1.65 -17.51 -21.24
N HIS A 6 -2.06 -18.32 -20.25
CA HIS A 6 -3.42 -18.28 -19.69
C HIS A 6 -3.26 -18.19 -18.18
N THR A 7 -3.48 -17.01 -17.62
CA THR A 7 -3.39 -16.73 -16.19
C THR A 7 -4.50 -17.47 -15.45
N ARG A 8 -4.21 -18.63 -14.85
CA ARG A 8 -5.08 -19.21 -13.83
C ARG A 8 -4.58 -18.75 -12.46
N ILE A 9 -5.12 -17.62 -12.02
CA ILE A 9 -5.06 -17.20 -10.62
C ILE A 9 -6.14 -18.02 -9.90
N ALA A 10 -5.73 -19.03 -9.13
CA ALA A 10 -6.67 -19.59 -8.15
C ALA A 10 -6.94 -18.50 -7.09
N PRO A 11 -8.16 -18.42 -6.52
CA PRO A 11 -8.40 -17.54 -5.37
C PRO A 11 -7.35 -17.84 -4.31
N ALA A 12 -6.67 -16.82 -3.79
CA ALA A 12 -5.56 -17.00 -2.85
C ALA A 12 -5.96 -17.88 -1.65
N ASP A 13 -7.20 -17.74 -1.17
CA ASP A 13 -7.75 -18.49 -0.04
C ASP A 13 -8.01 -19.98 -0.32
N ALA A 14 -7.89 -20.42 -1.58
CA ALA A 14 -8.10 -21.81 -2.00
C ALA A 14 -6.80 -22.55 -2.35
N ASP A 15 -5.63 -21.93 -2.12
CA ASP A 15 -4.33 -22.52 -2.45
C ASP A 15 -3.88 -23.50 -1.35
N PRO A 16 -3.70 -24.81 -1.66
CA PRO A 16 -3.32 -25.80 -0.66
C PRO A 16 -1.83 -25.71 -0.24
N ARG A 17 -1.02 -24.89 -0.90
CA ARG A 17 0.40 -24.76 -0.57
C ARG A 17 0.60 -23.91 0.68
N PRO A 18 1.68 -24.16 1.45
CA PRO A 18 2.02 -23.34 2.61
C PRO A 18 2.15 -21.87 2.24
N LEU A 19 1.53 -20.99 3.04
CA LEU A 19 1.61 -19.54 2.85
C LEU A 19 2.99 -19.03 3.29
N LEU A 20 3.80 -18.62 2.32
CA LEU A 20 5.10 -18.00 2.55
C LEU A 20 4.93 -16.54 2.98
N GLN A 21 5.53 -16.17 4.10
CA GLN A 21 5.60 -14.78 4.54
C GLN A 21 6.80 -14.08 3.89
N VAL A 22 6.55 -12.94 3.27
CA VAL A 22 7.57 -12.12 2.61
C VAL A 22 7.39 -10.68 3.03
N VAL A 23 8.49 -9.98 3.28
CA VAL A 23 8.49 -8.54 3.57
C VAL A 23 9.16 -7.78 2.44
N ALA A 24 8.70 -6.56 2.19
CA ALA A 24 9.32 -5.64 1.25
C ALA A 24 9.37 -4.24 1.85
N GLY A 25 10.49 -3.54 1.66
CA GLY A 25 10.73 -2.20 2.20
C GLY A 25 10.63 -1.12 1.13
N ILE A 26 9.86 -0.09 1.42
CA ILE A 26 9.78 1.15 0.65
C ILE A 26 10.60 2.17 1.42
N VAL A 27 11.89 2.26 1.06
CA VAL A 27 12.84 3.19 1.68
C VAL A 27 12.72 4.56 1.04
N TYR A 28 12.55 5.58 1.87
CA TYR A 28 12.55 6.98 1.45
C TYR A 28 13.91 7.63 1.69
N ASN A 29 14.29 8.58 0.85
CA ASN A 29 15.35 9.54 1.15
C ASN A 29 14.77 10.89 1.60
N ASP A 30 15.64 11.84 1.98
CA ASP A 30 15.24 13.18 2.46
C ASP A 30 14.47 14.02 1.41
N ARG A 31 14.50 13.60 0.14
CA ARG A 31 13.75 14.25 -0.96
C ARG A 31 12.37 13.64 -1.17
N GLY A 32 12.01 12.61 -0.40
CA GLY A 32 10.75 11.88 -0.56
C GLY A 32 10.74 10.90 -1.74
N GLU A 33 11.90 10.58 -2.33
CA GLU A 33 12.02 9.57 -3.37
C GLU A 33 12.09 8.17 -2.74
N VAL A 34 11.57 7.16 -3.43
CA VAL A 34 11.60 5.75 -3.02
C VAL A 34 12.70 4.98 -3.74
N LEU A 35 13.35 4.05 -3.05
CA LEU A 35 14.38 3.20 -3.64
C LEU A 35 13.75 1.98 -4.34
N LEU A 36 14.08 1.78 -5.61
CA LEU A 36 13.85 0.53 -6.32
C LEU A 36 15.18 -0.15 -6.62
N SER A 37 15.19 -1.49 -6.64
CA SER A 37 16.31 -2.33 -7.06
C SER A 37 15.92 -3.21 -8.24
N SER A 38 16.86 -3.49 -9.14
CA SER A 38 16.66 -4.43 -10.23
C SER A 38 16.91 -5.86 -9.75
N ARG A 39 16.14 -6.83 -10.22
CA ARG A 39 16.40 -8.24 -9.94
C ARG A 39 17.70 -8.70 -10.61
N PRO A 40 18.65 -9.29 -9.86
CA PRO A 40 19.91 -9.77 -10.42
C PRO A 40 19.68 -10.92 -11.40
N GLU A 41 20.69 -11.19 -12.24
CA GLU A 41 20.67 -12.32 -13.17
C GLU A 41 20.49 -13.66 -12.44
N GLY A 42 19.80 -14.61 -13.07
CA GLY A 42 19.52 -15.92 -12.49
C GLY A 42 18.34 -15.98 -11.51
N LYS A 43 17.80 -14.84 -11.05
CA LYS A 43 16.49 -14.80 -10.37
C LYS A 43 15.36 -14.75 -11.42
N ALA A 44 14.16 -15.20 -11.03
CA ALA A 44 12.97 -15.02 -11.87
C ALA A 44 12.76 -13.53 -12.15
N TYR A 45 12.36 -13.18 -13.39
CA TYR A 45 12.24 -11.77 -13.81
C TYR A 45 13.53 -10.94 -13.68
N ALA A 46 14.71 -11.54 -13.93
CA ALA A 46 15.97 -10.80 -13.99
C ALA A 46 15.84 -9.50 -14.83
N GLY A 47 16.39 -8.41 -14.32
CA GLY A 47 16.28 -7.07 -14.92
C GLY A 47 14.99 -6.30 -14.63
N TYR A 48 13.96 -6.93 -14.03
CA TYR A 48 12.78 -6.21 -13.57
C TYR A 48 13.08 -5.43 -12.30
N TRP A 49 12.39 -4.31 -12.10
CA TRP A 49 12.55 -3.46 -10.92
C TRP A 49 11.49 -3.78 -9.85
N GLU A 50 11.92 -3.80 -8.59
CA GLU A 50 11.11 -4.14 -7.42
C GLU A 50 11.52 -3.36 -6.15
N PHE A 51 10.76 -3.55 -5.08
CA PHE A 51 11.15 -3.11 -3.73
C PHE A 51 11.94 -4.22 -3.07
N ALA A 52 13.09 -3.89 -2.49
CA ALA A 52 13.96 -4.85 -1.81
C ALA A 52 13.28 -5.51 -0.61
N GLY A 53 13.67 -6.73 -0.32
CA GLY A 53 13.08 -7.55 0.73
C GLY A 53 13.14 -9.03 0.40
N GLY A 54 12.56 -9.84 1.28
CA GLY A 54 12.70 -11.28 1.16
C GLY A 54 11.84 -12.04 2.15
N LYS A 55 12.14 -13.33 2.25
CA LYS A 55 11.32 -14.27 3.03
C LYS A 55 11.55 -14.04 4.52
N VAL A 56 10.49 -14.14 5.29
CA VAL A 56 10.59 -14.20 6.75
C VAL A 56 11.01 -15.63 7.13
N GLU A 57 12.11 -15.74 7.87
CA GLU A 57 12.61 -17.03 8.33
C GLU A 57 11.84 -17.55 9.56
N ALA A 58 12.01 -18.84 9.87
CA ALA A 58 11.33 -19.46 11.00
C ALA A 58 11.75 -18.82 12.34
N GLY A 59 10.78 -18.30 13.09
CA GLY A 59 11.02 -17.61 14.36
C GLY A 59 11.48 -16.14 14.21
N GLU A 60 11.60 -15.64 12.98
CA GLU A 60 11.95 -14.27 12.68
C GLU A 60 10.71 -13.36 12.68
N SER A 61 10.83 -12.13 13.20
CA SER A 61 9.76 -11.13 13.06
C SER A 61 9.86 -10.44 11.69
N GLU A 62 8.74 -9.89 11.19
CA GLU A 62 8.72 -9.18 9.91
C GLU A 62 9.77 -8.06 9.84
N LEU A 63 9.93 -7.29 10.93
CA LEU A 63 10.94 -6.23 11.02
C LEU A 63 12.38 -6.78 11.10
N ALA A 64 12.59 -7.94 11.74
CA ALA A 64 13.90 -8.58 11.76
C ALA A 64 14.29 -9.09 10.36
N ALA A 65 13.35 -9.72 9.64
CA ALA A 65 13.53 -10.12 8.25
C ALA A 65 13.88 -8.91 7.38
N LEU A 66 13.11 -7.82 7.48
CA LEU A 66 13.37 -6.60 6.72
C LEU A 66 14.78 -6.06 6.99
N ARG A 67 15.22 -6.04 8.25
CA ARG A 67 16.56 -5.59 8.64
C ARG A 67 17.66 -6.47 8.06
N ARG A 68 17.49 -7.79 8.11
CA ARG A 68 18.44 -8.77 7.57
C ARG A 68 18.56 -8.61 6.06
N GLU A 69 17.44 -8.65 5.34
CA GLU A 69 17.40 -8.53 3.88
C GLU A 69 18.04 -7.22 3.39
N PHE A 70 17.72 -6.09 4.02
CA PHE A 70 18.33 -4.80 3.64
C PHE A 70 19.84 -4.72 3.96
N ALA A 71 20.29 -5.38 5.04
CA ALA A 71 21.70 -5.49 5.32
C ALA A 71 22.39 -6.38 4.28
N GLU A 72 21.81 -7.53 3.93
CA GLU A 72 22.38 -8.50 2.99
C GLU A 72 22.41 -7.97 1.55
N GLU A 73 21.30 -7.41 1.07
CA GLU A 73 21.16 -6.96 -0.31
C GLU A 73 21.77 -5.58 -0.54
N LEU A 74 21.49 -4.63 0.35
CA LEU A 74 21.75 -3.20 0.12
C LEU A 74 22.82 -2.60 1.05
N GLY A 75 23.29 -3.34 2.04
CA GLY A 75 24.31 -2.88 2.99
C GLY A 75 23.87 -1.78 3.94
N ILE A 76 22.56 -1.51 4.03
CA ILE A 76 22.01 -0.48 4.91
C ILE A 76 21.36 -1.09 6.15
N GLN A 77 21.22 -0.28 7.20
CA GLN A 77 20.61 -0.69 8.45
C GLN A 77 19.27 0.01 8.63
N ILE A 78 18.18 -0.76 8.72
CA ILE A 78 16.85 -0.28 9.05
C ILE A 78 16.70 -0.24 10.58
N HIS A 79 16.36 0.90 11.17
CA HIS A 79 16.08 1.00 12.60
C HIS A 79 14.63 1.37 12.89
N SER A 80 13.94 2.04 11.98
CA SER A 80 12.50 2.29 12.05
C SER A 80 11.81 1.92 10.74
N ALA A 81 10.65 1.27 10.85
CA ALA A 81 9.79 0.96 9.71
C ALA A 81 8.33 0.87 10.20
N VAL A 82 7.40 1.28 9.35
CA VAL A 82 5.96 1.27 9.63
C VAL A 82 5.30 0.31 8.64
N PRO A 83 4.49 -0.68 9.08
CA PRO A 83 3.72 -1.52 8.16
C PRO A 83 2.79 -0.64 7.31
N TRP A 84 2.44 -1.06 6.10
CA TRP A 84 1.54 -0.28 5.24
C TRP A 84 0.50 -1.14 4.54
N LEU A 85 0.90 -1.98 3.58
CA LEU A 85 -0.01 -2.83 2.83
C LEU A 85 0.35 -4.31 2.99
N ALA A 86 -0.64 -5.19 2.87
CA ALA A 86 -0.46 -6.63 2.84
C ALA A 86 -1.19 -7.23 1.63
N LYS A 87 -0.48 -7.98 0.78
CA LYS A 87 -1.08 -8.64 -0.39
C LYS A 87 -0.82 -10.13 -0.37
N THR A 88 -1.86 -10.92 -0.60
CA THR A 88 -1.72 -12.36 -0.79
C THR A 88 -1.81 -12.68 -2.28
N HIS A 89 -0.82 -13.39 -2.79
CA HIS A 89 -0.75 -13.82 -4.18
C HIS A 89 -0.51 -15.33 -4.26
N SER A 90 -1.31 -16.00 -5.08
CA SER A 90 -1.08 -17.38 -5.50
C SER A 90 -0.42 -17.36 -6.89
N TYR A 91 0.90 -17.59 -6.92
CA TYR A 91 1.68 -17.77 -8.14
C TYR A 91 1.75 -19.25 -8.50
N GLU A 92 2.02 -19.61 -9.75
CA GLU A 92 2.16 -21.02 -10.17
C GLU A 92 3.15 -21.82 -9.30
N HIS A 93 4.19 -21.17 -8.76
CA HIS A 93 5.24 -21.80 -7.96
C HIS A 93 5.15 -21.55 -6.45
N ALA A 94 4.32 -20.62 -5.97
CA ALA A 94 4.25 -20.28 -4.54
C ALA A 94 2.94 -19.60 -4.12
N HIS A 95 2.53 -19.81 -2.88
CA HIS A 95 1.51 -19.02 -2.20
C HIS A 95 2.21 -18.04 -1.25
N VAL A 96 2.03 -16.73 -1.43
CA VAL A 96 2.83 -15.70 -0.74
C VAL A 96 1.94 -14.61 -0.15
N ARG A 97 2.17 -14.25 1.11
CA ARG A 97 1.69 -13.01 1.73
C ARG A 97 2.86 -12.03 1.80
N LEU A 98 2.77 -10.95 1.03
CA LEU A 98 3.74 -9.85 1.00
C LEU A 98 3.27 -8.75 1.95
N ARG A 99 4.10 -8.38 2.92
CA ARG A 99 3.88 -7.27 3.85
C ARG A 99 4.85 -6.14 3.50
N PHE A 100 4.29 -4.99 3.12
CA PHE A 100 5.04 -3.81 2.72
C PHE A 100 5.24 -2.88 3.91
N PHE A 101 6.48 -2.44 4.10
CA PHE A 101 6.86 -1.49 5.14
C PHE A 101 7.34 -0.20 4.52
N ARG A 102 6.93 0.94 5.07
CA ARG A 102 7.54 2.25 4.78
C ARG A 102 8.69 2.46 5.75
N VAL A 103 9.86 2.75 5.20
CA VAL A 103 11.04 3.13 5.98
C VAL A 103 11.26 4.62 5.73
N PRO A 104 10.99 5.51 6.71
CA PRO A 104 11.19 6.94 6.53
C PRO A 104 12.69 7.24 6.36
N ALA A 105 13.03 8.43 5.83
CA ALA A 105 14.42 8.81 5.55
C ALA A 105 15.33 8.77 6.78
N ASP A 106 14.78 9.16 7.93
CA ASP A 106 15.44 9.07 9.23
C ASP A 106 15.30 7.69 9.89
N GLY A 107 14.71 6.70 9.21
CA GLY A 107 14.48 5.33 9.70
C GLY A 107 15.57 4.34 9.31
N TRP A 108 16.58 4.77 8.54
CA TRP A 108 17.69 3.94 8.10
C TRP A 108 19.01 4.72 8.08
N ARG A 109 20.12 3.98 7.99
CA ARG A 109 21.47 4.55 7.87
C ARG A 109 22.41 3.64 7.09
N GLY A 110 23.54 4.21 6.67
CA GLY A 110 24.57 3.51 5.91
C GLY A 110 24.66 4.04 4.48
N GLU A 111 25.52 3.40 3.69
CA GLU A 111 25.67 3.70 2.27
C GLU A 111 25.11 2.53 1.46
N LEU A 112 24.36 2.84 0.40
CA LEU A 112 23.79 1.82 -0.48
C LEU A 112 24.90 1.07 -1.22
N GLN A 113 24.85 -0.25 -1.14
CA GLN A 113 25.79 -1.17 -1.78
C GLN A 113 25.04 -2.14 -2.68
N SER A 114 25.60 -2.43 -3.85
CA SER A 114 25.14 -3.54 -4.70
C SER A 114 25.82 -4.82 -4.24
N ARG A 115 25.22 -5.54 -3.27
CA ARG A 115 25.83 -6.76 -2.70
C ARG A 115 25.52 -8.02 -3.50
N GLU A 116 24.53 -7.97 -4.38
CA GLU A 116 24.10 -9.06 -5.25
C GLU A 116 24.24 -8.74 -6.75
N GLY A 117 24.91 -7.65 -7.11
CA GLY A 117 25.04 -7.20 -8.50
C GLY A 117 23.77 -6.54 -9.07
N GLN A 118 22.83 -6.16 -8.20
CA GLN A 118 21.65 -5.38 -8.57
C GLN A 118 22.01 -3.92 -8.88
N GLN A 119 21.25 -3.31 -9.79
CA GLN A 119 21.17 -1.87 -9.90
C GLN A 119 20.15 -1.33 -8.88
N TRP A 120 20.28 -0.07 -8.50
CA TRP A 120 19.29 0.62 -7.69
C TRP A 120 19.09 2.05 -8.18
N ARG A 121 17.91 2.61 -7.93
CA ARG A 121 17.58 3.97 -8.34
C ARG A 121 16.53 4.57 -7.41
N TRP A 122 16.76 5.82 -7.04
CA TRP A 122 15.76 6.65 -6.37
C TRP A 122 14.71 7.11 -7.39
N GLN A 123 13.44 7.02 -7.02
CA GLN A 123 12.30 7.32 -7.89
C GLN A 123 11.30 8.20 -7.17
N GLN A 124 10.76 9.20 -7.86
CA GLN A 124 9.69 10.01 -7.30
C GLN A 124 8.37 9.23 -7.35
N PRO A 125 7.64 9.09 -6.23
CA PRO A 125 6.29 8.52 -6.27
C PRO A 125 5.40 9.19 -7.33
N GLY A 126 4.76 8.38 -8.16
CA GLY A 126 3.95 8.84 -9.30
C GLY A 126 4.74 9.22 -10.55
N ARG A 127 6.08 9.20 -10.53
CA ARG A 127 6.96 9.46 -11.68
C ARG A 127 8.15 8.50 -11.67
N TYR A 128 7.98 7.37 -12.34
CA TYR A 128 8.99 6.32 -12.42
C TYR A 128 9.67 6.32 -13.80
N ASP A 129 10.99 6.25 -13.84
CA ASP A 129 11.82 6.27 -15.05
C ASP A 129 12.65 4.99 -15.25
N VAL A 130 12.37 3.96 -14.44
CA VAL A 130 12.92 2.60 -14.57
C VAL A 130 11.92 1.65 -15.22
N SER A 131 12.43 0.67 -15.97
CA SER A 131 11.62 -0.36 -16.63
C SER A 131 12.46 -1.60 -16.97
N PRO A 132 11.84 -2.80 -17.09
CA PRO A 132 10.44 -3.10 -16.79
C PRO A 132 10.16 -3.20 -15.28
N MET A 133 8.98 -2.78 -14.83
CA MET A 133 8.51 -2.98 -13.44
C MET A 133 7.85 -4.36 -13.31
N LEU A 134 7.97 -4.99 -12.14
CA LEU A 134 7.14 -6.16 -11.85
C LEU A 134 5.64 -5.81 -11.97
N PRO A 135 4.83 -6.54 -12.75
CA PRO A 135 3.42 -6.22 -12.95
C PRO A 135 2.62 -6.13 -11.64
N ALA A 136 2.98 -6.94 -10.64
CA ALA A 136 2.34 -6.94 -9.32
C ALA A 136 2.50 -5.59 -8.57
N ASN A 137 3.49 -4.78 -8.93
CA ASN A 137 3.77 -3.50 -8.27
C ASN A 137 2.90 -2.36 -8.80
N ALA A 138 2.19 -2.50 -9.93
CA ALA A 138 1.45 -1.38 -10.54
C ALA A 138 0.48 -0.69 -9.57
N ALA A 139 -0.37 -1.47 -8.88
CA ALA A 139 -1.29 -0.92 -7.88
C ALA A 139 -0.57 -0.31 -6.65
N LEU A 140 0.59 -0.86 -6.28
CA LEU A 140 1.41 -0.34 -5.18
C LEU A 140 2.06 1.01 -5.55
N LEU A 141 2.57 1.13 -6.77
CA LEU A 141 3.18 2.36 -7.30
C LEU A 141 2.13 3.48 -7.45
N ALA A 142 0.91 3.14 -7.86
CA ALA A 142 -0.21 4.06 -7.89
C ALA A 142 -0.60 4.53 -6.47
N ALA A 143 -0.70 3.61 -5.52
CA ALA A 143 -0.95 3.92 -4.11
C ALA A 143 0.11 4.85 -3.50
N LEU A 144 1.39 4.71 -3.89
CA LEU A 144 2.47 5.59 -3.43
C LEU A 144 2.33 7.04 -3.92
N ALA A 145 1.64 7.26 -5.04
CA ALA A 145 1.41 8.59 -5.58
C ALA A 145 0.27 9.34 -4.85
N LEU A 146 -0.49 8.67 -3.97
CA LEU A 146 -1.56 9.30 -3.22
C LEU A 146 -1.01 10.19 -2.10
N PRO A 147 -1.58 11.39 -1.87
CA PRO A 147 -1.21 12.22 -0.73
C PRO A 147 -1.38 11.47 0.60
N THR A 148 -0.50 11.73 1.56
CA THR A 148 -0.56 11.15 2.92
C THR A 148 -1.17 12.08 3.96
N GLN A 149 -1.58 13.28 3.53
CA GLN A 149 -2.21 14.29 4.36
C GLN A 149 -3.49 14.77 3.68
N PHE A 150 -4.59 14.72 4.42
CA PHE A 150 -5.89 15.16 3.96
C PHE A 150 -6.57 16.03 5.01
N SER A 151 -7.44 16.92 4.54
CA SER A 151 -8.41 17.66 5.34
C SER A 151 -9.80 17.54 4.72
N GLY A 152 -10.85 17.73 5.51
CA GLY A 152 -12.23 17.79 5.01
C GLY A 152 -13.18 16.82 5.72
N SER A 153 -14.23 16.42 5.02
CA SER A 153 -15.32 15.60 5.57
C SER A 153 -16.05 14.82 4.48
N LEU A 154 -16.97 13.93 4.84
CA LEU A 154 -17.81 13.22 3.88
C LEU A 154 -18.68 14.17 3.02
N ASN A 155 -19.10 15.30 3.58
CA ASN A 155 -19.97 16.29 2.92
C ASN A 155 -19.19 17.24 2.01
N GLU A 156 -17.96 17.60 2.38
CA GLU A 156 -17.12 18.54 1.63
C GLU A 156 -16.11 17.85 0.70
N GLY A 157 -15.97 16.54 0.83
CA GLY A 157 -14.88 15.78 0.22
C GLY A 157 -13.57 15.89 1.00
N LEU A 158 -12.55 15.22 0.49
CA LEU A 158 -11.21 15.20 1.05
C LEU A 158 -10.26 16.02 0.17
N HIS A 159 -9.36 16.79 0.78
CA HIS A 159 -8.48 17.73 0.09
C HIS A 159 -7.05 17.60 0.60
N ALA A 160 -6.09 17.56 -0.31
CA ALA A 160 -4.66 17.64 -0.01
C ALA A 160 -4.06 18.96 -0.51
N ALA A 161 -2.86 19.30 -0.02
CA ALA A 161 -2.22 20.60 -0.28
C ALA A 161 -1.80 20.81 -1.75
N ASP A 162 -1.59 19.73 -2.49
CA ASP A 162 -1.19 19.73 -3.91
C ASP A 162 -2.37 19.89 -4.88
N GLY A 163 -3.58 20.13 -4.35
CA GLY A 163 -4.81 20.25 -5.13
C GLY A 163 -5.47 18.91 -5.44
N PHE A 164 -4.91 17.78 -4.98
CA PHE A 164 -5.60 16.50 -5.03
C PHE A 164 -6.87 16.56 -4.18
N CYS A 165 -7.99 16.10 -4.74
CA CYS A 165 -9.25 16.03 -4.01
C CYS A 165 -10.04 14.76 -4.32
N VAL A 166 -10.79 14.32 -3.32
CA VAL A 166 -11.83 13.28 -3.42
C VAL A 166 -13.17 13.97 -3.22
N LEU A 167 -14.01 13.95 -4.23
CA LEU A 167 -15.31 14.61 -4.23
C LEU A 167 -16.28 13.94 -3.24
N PRO A 168 -17.21 14.68 -2.63
CA PRO A 168 -18.18 14.13 -1.70
C PRO A 168 -19.16 13.17 -2.38
N LEU A 169 -19.78 12.28 -1.59
CA LEU A 169 -20.69 11.22 -2.07
C LEU A 169 -21.79 11.73 -3.00
N HIS A 170 -22.27 12.96 -2.77
CA HIS A 170 -23.38 13.56 -3.50
C HIS A 170 -22.94 14.49 -4.64
N ALA A 171 -21.67 14.47 -5.04
CA ALA A 171 -21.19 15.30 -6.14
C ALA A 171 -21.86 14.89 -7.47
N ALA A 172 -22.64 15.81 -8.05
CA ALA A 172 -23.25 15.62 -9.36
C ALA A 172 -22.24 15.92 -10.47
N ASN A 173 -22.22 15.07 -11.51
CA ASN A 173 -21.40 15.24 -12.72
C ASN A 173 -19.90 15.45 -12.44
N PRO A 174 -19.23 14.51 -11.74
CA PRO A 174 -17.79 14.61 -11.50
C PRO A 174 -17.03 14.68 -12.84
N PRO A 175 -16.06 15.60 -12.99
CA PRO A 175 -15.22 15.66 -14.19
C PRO A 175 -14.48 14.32 -14.43
N PRO A 176 -14.17 13.95 -15.68
CA PRO A 176 -13.37 12.77 -15.97
C PRO A 176 -12.04 12.73 -15.21
N GLY A 177 -11.66 11.56 -14.70
CA GLY A 177 -10.44 11.36 -13.89
C GLY A 177 -10.54 11.83 -12.42
N SER A 178 -11.71 12.30 -11.98
CA SER A 178 -11.96 12.64 -10.57
C SER A 178 -12.00 11.40 -9.67
N ARG A 179 -11.74 11.59 -8.38
CA ARG A 179 -12.07 10.62 -7.33
C ARG A 179 -13.35 11.02 -6.63
N LEU A 180 -14.21 10.06 -6.32
CA LEU A 180 -15.50 10.27 -5.68
C LEU A 180 -15.63 9.35 -4.46
N LEU A 181 -16.04 9.89 -3.31
CA LEU A 181 -16.48 9.06 -2.18
C LEU A 181 -17.72 8.27 -2.59
N ALA A 182 -17.79 6.99 -2.23
CA ALA A 182 -18.88 6.12 -2.66
C ALA A 182 -19.32 5.18 -1.54
N ASP A 183 -20.57 4.73 -1.59
CA ASP A 183 -20.98 3.54 -0.86
C ASP A 183 -20.35 2.31 -1.52
N LEU A 184 -20.05 1.28 -0.72
CA LEU A 184 -19.41 0.05 -1.21
C LEU A 184 -20.25 -0.63 -2.31
N ALA A 185 -21.58 -0.57 -2.21
CA ALA A 185 -22.50 -1.13 -3.19
C ALA A 185 -22.40 -0.46 -4.58
N ASP A 186 -21.92 0.78 -4.64
CA ASP A 186 -21.86 1.58 -5.86
C ASP A 186 -20.52 1.41 -6.61
N LEU A 187 -19.58 0.60 -6.11
CA LEU A 187 -18.30 0.39 -6.78
C LEU A 187 -18.45 -0.19 -8.18
N ALA A 188 -19.41 -1.10 -8.37
CA ALA A 188 -19.67 -1.75 -9.65
C ALA A 188 -20.56 -0.93 -10.60
N ALA A 189 -21.10 0.22 -10.15
CA ALA A 189 -21.96 1.04 -10.97
C ALA A 189 -21.19 1.60 -12.18
N ASP A 190 -21.77 1.49 -13.38
CA ASP A 190 -21.17 2.03 -14.59
C ASP A 190 -20.93 3.54 -14.41
N THR A 191 -19.71 3.99 -14.71
CA THR A 191 -19.30 5.36 -14.39
C THR A 191 -18.84 6.05 -15.66
N PRO A 192 -19.44 7.19 -16.01
CA PRO A 192 -18.94 8.00 -17.10
C PRO A 192 -17.51 8.49 -16.80
N GLY A 193 -16.57 8.29 -17.73
CA GLY A 193 -15.34 9.09 -17.81
C GLY A 193 -14.20 8.79 -16.82
N ASP A 194 -13.80 7.53 -16.59
CA ASP A 194 -12.64 7.18 -15.73
C ASP A 194 -12.70 7.76 -14.30
N VAL A 195 -13.90 7.99 -13.79
CA VAL A 195 -14.10 8.42 -12.39
C VAL A 195 -13.80 7.23 -11.49
N ARG A 196 -12.91 7.43 -10.52
CA ARG A 196 -12.51 6.40 -9.55
C ARG A 196 -13.31 6.58 -8.26
N ARG A 197 -13.75 5.48 -7.66
CA ARG A 197 -14.52 5.51 -6.41
C ARG A 197 -13.65 5.10 -5.23
N TRP A 198 -13.76 5.86 -4.15
CA TRP A 198 -13.16 5.57 -2.85
C TRP A 198 -14.31 5.15 -1.92
N PRO A 199 -14.52 3.84 -1.70
CA PRO A 199 -15.63 3.35 -0.91
C PRO A 199 -15.47 3.71 0.56
N LEU A 200 -16.59 3.97 1.22
CA LEU A 200 -16.69 3.94 2.68
C LEU A 200 -16.68 2.49 3.16
N VAL A 201 -15.81 2.17 4.11
CA VAL A 201 -15.62 0.82 4.66
C VAL A 201 -15.68 0.84 6.18
N HIS A 202 -16.21 -0.22 6.78
CA HIS A 202 -16.42 -0.31 8.24
C HIS A 202 -15.97 -1.66 8.83
N SER A 203 -15.43 -2.55 8.00
CA SER A 203 -14.98 -3.89 8.40
C SER A 203 -13.82 -4.38 7.52
N ALA A 204 -13.16 -5.46 7.95
CA ALA A 204 -12.16 -6.14 7.14
C ALA A 204 -12.76 -6.72 5.84
N ASP A 205 -14.01 -7.17 5.89
CA ASP A 205 -14.73 -7.70 4.73
C ASP A 205 -15.03 -6.60 3.71
N ASP A 206 -15.39 -5.40 4.16
CA ASP A 206 -15.58 -4.23 3.28
C ASP A 206 -14.27 -3.85 2.57
N ILE A 207 -13.14 -3.87 3.32
CA ILE A 207 -11.80 -3.63 2.75
C ILE A 207 -11.49 -4.69 1.69
N ALA A 208 -11.75 -5.97 1.97
CA ALA A 208 -11.54 -7.05 1.01
C ALA A 208 -12.41 -6.89 -0.24
N ALA A 209 -13.68 -6.51 -0.07
CA ALA A 209 -14.60 -6.22 -1.18
C ALA A 209 -14.13 -5.04 -2.03
N ALA A 210 -13.68 -3.95 -1.40
CA ALA A 210 -13.10 -2.80 -2.08
C ALA A 210 -11.84 -3.17 -2.89
N ALA A 211 -10.97 -4.02 -2.32
CA ALA A 211 -9.79 -4.52 -3.00
C ALA A 211 -10.13 -5.40 -4.20
N ALA A 212 -11.12 -6.29 -4.06
CA ALA A 212 -11.61 -7.15 -5.13
C ALA A 212 -12.22 -6.34 -6.29
N ALA A 213 -12.87 -5.23 -5.97
CA ALA A 213 -13.36 -4.23 -6.93
C ALA A 213 -12.25 -3.31 -7.49
N GLN A 214 -10.98 -3.55 -7.15
CA GLN A 214 -9.83 -2.78 -7.61
C GLN A 214 -9.91 -1.28 -7.28
N ALA A 215 -10.51 -0.93 -6.13
CA ALA A 215 -10.51 0.44 -5.64
C ALA A 215 -9.08 0.94 -5.37
N GLU A 216 -8.82 2.21 -5.70
CA GLU A 216 -7.52 2.85 -5.52
C GLU A 216 -7.17 3.05 -4.03
N ALA A 217 -8.17 3.43 -3.23
CA ALA A 217 -8.12 3.60 -1.79
C ALA A 217 -9.53 3.42 -1.22
N ALA A 218 -9.63 3.20 0.10
CA ALA A 218 -10.88 3.20 0.85
C ALA A 218 -10.80 4.22 2.00
N VAL A 219 -11.96 4.73 2.42
CA VAL A 219 -12.09 5.65 3.54
C VAL A 219 -12.83 4.95 4.67
N TRP A 220 -12.28 5.01 5.88
CA TRP A 220 -12.89 4.45 7.08
C TRP A 220 -13.37 5.60 7.99
N PRO A 221 -14.67 5.91 8.01
CA PRO A 221 -15.25 6.81 8.99
C PRO A 221 -15.18 6.18 10.38
N ALA A 222 -14.53 6.86 11.32
CA ALA A 222 -14.46 6.45 12.73
C ALA A 222 -15.32 7.39 13.56
N ASP A 223 -16.56 6.99 13.75
CA ASP A 223 -17.64 7.73 14.41
C ASP A 223 -17.73 7.49 15.92
N ASN A 224 -17.08 6.42 16.41
CA ASN A 224 -16.96 6.11 17.84
C ASN A 224 -15.69 5.30 18.12
N ALA A 225 -15.41 5.04 19.40
CA ALA A 225 -14.22 4.30 19.83
C ALA A 225 -14.19 2.84 19.35
N THR A 226 -15.35 2.19 19.21
CA THR A 226 -15.43 0.81 18.70
C THR A 226 -14.98 0.75 17.24
N ALA A 227 -15.52 1.63 16.39
CA ALA A 227 -15.09 1.76 15.00
C ALA A 227 -13.59 2.09 14.89
N ALA A 228 -13.07 2.91 15.82
CA ALA A 228 -11.67 3.27 15.87
C ALA A 228 -10.74 2.09 16.21
N GLU A 229 -11.12 1.28 17.19
CA GLU A 229 -10.37 0.06 17.54
C GLU A 229 -10.47 -1.03 16.47
N GLN A 230 -11.62 -1.14 15.78
CA GLN A 230 -11.75 -2.04 14.63
C GLN A 230 -10.81 -1.65 13.49
N ALA A 231 -10.64 -0.35 13.22
CA ALA A 231 -9.63 0.11 12.27
C ALA A 231 -8.20 -0.26 12.69
N CYS A 232 -7.86 -0.13 13.99
CA CYS A 232 -6.56 -0.60 14.51
C CYS A 232 -6.35 -2.09 14.24
N ALA A 233 -7.35 -2.93 14.50
CA ALA A 233 -7.28 -4.37 14.28
C ALA A 233 -7.10 -4.71 12.79
N ALA A 234 -7.84 -4.05 11.89
CA ALA A 234 -7.70 -4.25 10.45
C ALA A 234 -6.31 -3.87 9.93
N LEU A 235 -5.77 -2.74 10.41
CA LEU A 235 -4.42 -2.28 10.06
C LEU A 235 -3.32 -3.23 10.59
N ALA A 236 -3.47 -3.76 11.80
CA ALA A 236 -2.52 -4.72 12.37
C ALA A 236 -2.42 -6.02 11.55
N GLU A 237 -3.56 -6.55 11.10
CA GLU A 237 -3.61 -7.68 10.16
C GLU A 237 -3.05 -7.30 8.77
N GLY A 238 -3.06 -6.03 8.43
CA GLY A 238 -2.54 -5.49 7.18
C GLY A 238 -3.60 -5.51 6.08
N VAL A 239 -3.68 -4.39 5.38
CA VAL A 239 -4.75 -4.11 4.41
C VAL A 239 -4.24 -4.22 2.96
N PRO A 240 -5.04 -4.76 2.03
CA PRO A 240 -4.64 -4.97 0.63
C PRO A 240 -4.66 -3.71 -0.24
N LEU A 241 -5.27 -2.63 0.25
CA LEU A 241 -5.31 -1.33 -0.39
C LEU A 241 -5.11 -0.20 0.61
N VAL A 242 -4.93 1.02 0.09
CA VAL A 242 -4.76 2.23 0.89
C VAL A 242 -6.00 2.48 1.75
N LEU A 243 -5.79 2.69 3.05
CA LEU A 243 -6.86 3.05 3.99
C LEU A 243 -6.64 4.46 4.54
N VAL A 244 -7.64 5.32 4.37
CA VAL A 244 -7.67 6.70 4.88
C VAL A 244 -8.67 6.78 6.02
N LEU A 245 -8.24 7.25 7.18
CA LEU A 245 -9.03 7.25 8.42
C LEU A 245 -9.68 8.62 8.60
N LEU A 246 -11.00 8.65 8.78
CA LEU A 246 -11.77 9.88 8.95
C LEU A 246 -12.40 9.90 10.35
N PRO A 247 -11.72 10.45 11.37
CA PRO A 247 -12.28 10.57 12.71
C PRO A 247 -13.42 11.59 12.75
N ALA A 248 -14.52 11.27 13.43
CA ALA A 248 -15.69 12.16 13.51
C ALA A 248 -15.49 13.39 14.42
N ASN A 249 -14.46 13.39 15.27
CA ASN A 249 -14.19 14.50 16.19
C ASN A 249 -12.73 14.56 16.65
N ALA A 250 -12.37 15.67 17.27
CA ALA A 250 -11.03 15.93 17.78
C ALA A 250 -10.59 14.94 18.89
N THR A 251 -11.52 14.42 19.69
CA THR A 251 -11.21 13.45 20.75
C THR A 251 -10.70 12.13 20.16
N LEU A 252 -11.40 11.60 19.14
CA LEU A 252 -10.95 10.40 18.43
C LEU A 252 -9.62 10.66 17.70
N THR A 253 -9.47 11.82 17.08
CA THR A 253 -8.22 12.22 16.41
C THR A 253 -7.05 12.20 17.39
N ALA A 254 -7.17 12.88 18.54
CA ALA A 254 -6.12 12.98 19.55
C ALA A 254 -5.76 11.62 20.16
N HIS A 255 -6.73 10.70 20.26
CA HIS A 255 -6.49 9.39 20.87
C HIS A 255 -5.93 8.34 19.90
N TYR A 256 -6.33 8.39 18.62
CA TYR A 256 -6.06 7.30 17.67
C TYR A 256 -5.15 7.66 16.51
N ALA A 257 -4.96 8.94 16.16
CA ALA A 257 -4.25 9.30 14.93
C ALA A 257 -2.83 8.70 14.86
N GLU A 258 -2.05 8.82 15.93
CA GLU A 258 -0.69 8.24 15.98
C GLU A 258 -0.73 6.71 15.91
N ARG A 259 -1.67 6.07 16.62
CA ARG A 259 -1.83 4.61 16.61
C ARG A 259 -2.18 4.09 15.22
N TRP A 260 -3.10 4.74 14.52
CA TRP A 260 -3.47 4.36 13.16
C TRP A 260 -2.30 4.53 12.18
N LEU A 261 -1.59 5.67 12.24
CA LEU A 261 -0.42 5.91 11.39
C LEU A 261 0.68 4.88 11.65
N ALA A 262 0.98 4.57 12.92
CA ALA A 262 1.95 3.55 13.31
C ALA A 262 1.53 2.12 12.92
N ALA A 263 0.22 1.87 12.78
CA ALA A 263 -0.33 0.60 12.31
C ALA A 263 -0.42 0.50 10.77
N GLY A 264 -0.14 1.59 10.04
CA GLY A 264 -0.09 1.58 8.57
C GLY A 264 -1.26 2.26 7.86
N ALA A 265 -2.07 3.06 8.57
CA ALA A 265 -2.98 3.98 7.93
C ALA A 265 -2.19 4.88 6.96
N HIS A 266 -2.72 5.07 5.75
CA HIS A 266 -2.06 5.91 4.76
C HIS A 266 -2.16 7.39 5.13
N ALA A 267 -3.29 7.77 5.71
CA ALA A 267 -3.54 9.12 6.21
C ALA A 267 -4.63 9.11 7.29
N VAL A 268 -4.60 10.12 8.16
CA VAL A 268 -5.69 10.46 9.09
C VAL A 268 -6.17 11.86 8.74
N VAL A 269 -7.42 11.97 8.30
CA VAL A 269 -8.01 13.23 7.84
C VAL A 269 -8.11 14.19 9.02
N GLN A 270 -7.62 15.42 8.81
CA GLN A 270 -7.73 16.50 9.78
C GLN A 270 -9.05 17.27 9.59
N GLY A 271 -9.71 17.60 10.70
CA GLY A 271 -10.81 18.56 10.69
C GLY A 271 -10.33 19.93 10.23
N ARG A 272 -11.20 20.66 9.52
CA ARG A 272 -10.97 22.08 9.23
C ARG A 272 -11.26 22.95 10.44
#